data_AF-A0A0K1PH53-F1
#
_entry.id   AF-A0A0K1PH53-F1
#
_cell.length_a   1.000
_cell.length_b   1.000
_cell.length_c   1.000
_cell.angle_alpha   90.00
_cell.angle_beta   90.00
_cell.angle_gamma   90.00
#
_symmetry.space_group_name_H-M   'P 1'
#
loop_
_entity.id
_entity.type
_entity.pdbx_description
1 polymer ?
#
loop_
_entity_poly.entity_id
_entity_poly.type
_entity_poly.pdbx_seq_one_letter_code
_entity_poly.pdbx_strand_id
1 'polypeptide(L)'
;MPLLAVASLAILATTVFAVGLNPSTTEHLSVMGDDDAVQVHIGEQNRRGTTKADHIPAYRARFDRDPTPENGFLLARLLPAAESEALVLRLLADHPYNPWLLRLGARHHLRARRWSEAVRAYERLVQVSPADIVKSFELRATALAGAGRAEEALWLADRLPLGGAHLRVALTYARLVKLVGAGDPSGYVKRVSQSETLPPGFLASFETLTGGDALAEITAIAGAPERKARMVEREALRKPWSALALLAQAPEGTAGELDLDVAVLLLGAAEGAKLSRVRDQLVSALEEHGPPFLDYIRTGRENSATDELPPAGLAAIHVARALTLDGSERDALLSLARQEDPLRGVPSLAAEELEGKAPRSTPSSSKGS
;
A
#
# COMPACT_ATOMS: atom_id res chain seq x y z
N MET A 1 22.48 38.93 7.86
CA MET A 1 21.23 38.14 7.88
C MET A 1 21.59 36.70 8.15
N PRO A 2 21.32 36.15 9.35
CA PRO A 2 22.03 34.97 9.80
C PRO A 2 21.35 33.66 9.38
N LEU A 3 22.20 32.77 8.88
CA LEU A 3 22.04 31.31 8.85
C LEU A 3 21.80 30.79 10.27
N LEU A 4 20.57 30.42 10.62
CA LEU A 4 20.24 29.72 11.88
C LEU A 4 18.87 29.03 11.72
N ALA A 5 18.82 27.87 11.05
CA ALA A 5 17.59 27.06 11.01
C ALA A 5 17.74 25.55 10.71
N VAL A 6 18.96 24.98 10.59
CA VAL A 6 19.11 23.56 10.15
C VAL A 6 19.74 22.65 11.22
N ALA A 7 20.03 23.14 12.43
CA ALA A 7 20.79 22.37 13.42
C ALA A 7 19.97 21.37 14.28
N SER A 8 18.64 21.29 14.15
CA SER A 8 17.82 20.52 15.11
C SER A 8 17.57 19.05 14.77
N LEU A 9 17.97 18.54 13.58
CA LEU A 9 17.71 17.14 13.21
C LEU A 9 18.89 16.17 13.38
N ALA A 10 20.11 16.65 13.62
CA ALA A 10 21.31 15.80 13.62
C ALA A 10 21.66 15.16 14.99
N ILE A 11 20.99 15.55 16.08
CA ILE A 11 21.35 15.09 17.45
C ILE A 11 20.64 13.79 17.86
N LEU A 12 19.63 13.33 17.12
CA LEU A 12 18.84 12.14 17.50
C LEU A 12 19.47 10.78 17.15
N ALA A 13 20.64 10.75 16.48
CA ALA A 13 21.23 9.49 15.99
C ALA A 13 22.23 8.82 16.96
N THR A 14 22.54 9.40 18.13
CA THR A 14 23.63 8.88 18.99
C THR A 14 23.28 8.68 20.47
N THR A 15 22.03 8.88 20.88
CA THR A 15 21.62 8.76 22.31
C THR A 15 20.42 7.84 22.48
N VAL A 16 20.54 6.59 22.02
CA VAL A 16 19.62 5.51 22.38
C VAL A 16 20.42 4.35 22.98
N PHE A 17 20.90 4.53 24.21
CA PHE A 17 21.22 3.42 25.10
C PHE A 17 21.03 3.88 26.55
N ALA A 18 20.30 3.08 27.32
CA ALA A 18 19.99 3.21 28.75
C ALA A 18 18.82 4.15 29.15
N VAL A 19 17.60 3.82 28.71
CA VAL A 19 16.42 4.00 29.58
C VAL A 19 15.95 2.60 29.95
N GLY A 20 16.03 2.26 31.23
CA GLY A 20 15.62 0.95 31.75
C GLY A 20 14.13 0.75 31.59
N LEU A 21 13.74 -0.02 30.58
CA LEU A 21 12.37 -0.51 30.43
C LEU A 21 12.15 -1.72 31.35
N ASN A 22 10.97 -1.78 31.97
CA ASN A 22 10.57 -2.81 32.91
C ASN A 22 10.43 -4.17 32.20
N PRO A 23 11.15 -5.23 32.61
CA PRO A 23 11.17 -6.51 31.90
C PRO A 23 9.80 -7.21 31.80
N SER A 24 8.85 -6.92 32.70
CA SER A 24 7.51 -7.52 32.68
C SER A 24 6.62 -7.01 31.53
N THR A 25 6.95 -5.87 30.92
CA THR A 25 6.22 -5.36 29.74
C THR A 25 6.69 -6.04 28.45
N THR A 26 7.98 -6.40 28.38
CA THR A 26 8.61 -7.03 27.21
C THR A 26 8.17 -8.48 26.96
N GLU A 27 7.89 -9.26 28.02
CA GLU A 27 7.50 -10.67 27.87
C GLU A 27 6.07 -10.84 27.33
N HIS A 28 5.13 -9.96 27.73
CA HIS A 28 3.78 -9.96 27.17
C HIS A 28 3.72 -9.41 25.74
N LEU A 29 4.64 -8.52 25.35
CA LEU A 29 4.76 -7.99 23.99
C LEU A 29 5.36 -9.02 23.00
N SER A 30 6.13 -10.01 23.48
CA SER A 30 6.78 -11.01 22.62
C SER A 30 5.81 -12.05 22.04
N VAL A 31 4.70 -12.36 22.71
CA VAL A 31 3.70 -13.35 22.23
C VAL A 31 2.71 -12.73 21.23
N MET A 32 2.68 -11.39 21.14
CA MET A 32 1.86 -10.64 20.17
C MET A 32 2.72 -9.83 19.18
N GLY A 33 4.01 -10.16 19.06
CA GLY A 33 5.01 -9.41 18.30
C GLY A 33 4.89 -9.52 16.78
N ASP A 34 4.07 -10.43 16.28
CA ASP A 34 3.77 -10.54 14.85
C ASP A 34 2.46 -9.85 14.53
N ASP A 35 2.43 -9.17 13.39
CA ASP A 35 1.29 -8.49 12.79
C ASP A 35 0.10 -9.44 12.47
N ASP A 36 0.10 -10.64 13.05
CA ASP A 36 -0.65 -11.82 12.65
C ASP A 36 -1.74 -12.26 13.63
N ALA A 37 -1.74 -11.91 14.92
CA ALA A 37 -2.77 -12.47 15.82
C ALA A 37 -4.22 -12.14 15.37
N VAL A 38 -4.43 -10.95 14.80
CA VAL A 38 -5.72 -10.56 14.20
C VAL A 38 -5.91 -11.15 12.82
N GLN A 39 -4.88 -11.19 11.97
CA GLN A 39 -5.01 -11.72 10.61
C GLN A 39 -5.12 -13.24 10.57
N VAL A 40 -4.37 -13.94 11.42
CA VAL A 40 -4.52 -15.36 11.73
C VAL A 40 -5.91 -15.63 12.27
N HIS A 41 -6.43 -14.79 13.17
CA HIS A 41 -7.79 -14.96 13.67
C HIS A 41 -8.84 -14.74 12.58
N ILE A 42 -8.71 -13.68 11.76
CA ILE A 42 -9.57 -13.42 10.61
C ILE A 42 -9.48 -14.55 9.58
N GLY A 43 -8.28 -15.06 9.31
CA GLY A 43 -8.04 -16.17 8.38
C GLY A 43 -8.67 -17.48 8.86
N GLU A 44 -8.48 -17.83 10.14
CA GLU A 44 -9.16 -18.95 10.78
C GLU A 44 -10.69 -18.80 10.76
N GLN A 45 -11.18 -17.57 10.84
CA GLN A 45 -12.61 -17.27 10.87
C GLN A 45 -13.26 -17.25 9.48
N ASN A 46 -12.54 -16.76 8.47
CA ASN A 46 -12.94 -16.85 7.07
C ASN A 46 -13.06 -18.32 6.65
N ARG A 47 -12.14 -19.19 7.10
CA ARG A 47 -12.26 -20.65 6.91
C ARG A 47 -13.51 -21.25 7.55
N ARG A 48 -14.05 -20.61 8.59
CA ARG A 48 -15.29 -21.00 9.29
C ARG A 48 -16.55 -20.34 8.71
N GLY A 49 -16.42 -19.53 7.66
CA GLY A 49 -17.55 -18.85 7.01
C GLY A 49 -18.17 -17.71 7.83
N THR A 50 -17.50 -17.23 8.90
CA THR A 50 -17.97 -16.07 9.67
C THR A 50 -17.44 -14.78 9.06
N THR A 51 -18.25 -13.73 9.06
CA THR A 51 -17.85 -12.41 8.58
C THR A 51 -17.20 -11.58 9.70
N LYS A 52 -16.47 -10.53 9.32
CA LYS A 52 -15.94 -9.51 10.25
C LYS A 52 -17.03 -8.94 11.16
N ALA A 53 -18.24 -8.73 10.63
CA ALA A 53 -19.38 -8.16 11.35
C ALA A 53 -19.86 -9.08 12.49
N ASP A 54 -19.78 -10.39 12.31
CA ASP A 54 -20.23 -11.38 13.31
C ASP A 54 -19.40 -11.32 14.61
N HIS A 55 -18.17 -10.80 14.54
CA HIS A 55 -17.25 -10.73 15.68
C HIS A 55 -17.35 -9.43 16.47
N ILE A 56 -17.93 -8.38 15.88
CA ILE A 56 -18.04 -7.06 16.53
C ILE A 56 -18.70 -7.17 17.92
N PRO A 57 -19.83 -7.88 18.13
CA PRO A 57 -20.45 -7.98 19.45
C PRO A 57 -19.54 -8.60 20.51
N ALA A 58 -18.80 -9.66 20.16
CA ALA A 58 -17.91 -10.36 21.08
C ALA A 58 -16.71 -9.48 21.49
N TYR A 59 -16.07 -8.81 20.53
CA TYR A 59 -14.95 -7.90 20.80
C TYR A 59 -15.40 -6.64 21.53
N ARG A 60 -16.61 -6.14 21.26
CA ARG A 60 -17.20 -5.02 22.00
C ARG A 60 -17.46 -5.39 23.46
N ALA A 61 -18.12 -6.51 23.72
CA ALA A 61 -18.34 -6.99 25.08
C ALA A 61 -17.02 -7.22 25.84
N ARG A 62 -15.99 -7.74 25.15
CA ARG A 62 -14.64 -7.89 25.71
C ARG A 62 -14.04 -6.54 26.11
N PHE A 63 -14.11 -5.54 25.22
CA PHE A 63 -13.60 -4.20 25.48
C PHE A 63 -14.39 -3.46 26.58
N ASP A 64 -15.72 -3.60 26.61
CA ASP A 64 -16.57 -2.97 27.64
C ASP A 64 -16.28 -3.52 29.03
N ARG A 65 -15.93 -4.81 29.13
CA ARG A 65 -15.50 -5.44 30.38
C ARG A 65 -14.09 -5.01 30.80
N ASP A 66 -13.21 -4.78 29.84
CA ASP A 66 -11.78 -4.52 30.06
C ASP A 66 -11.22 -3.55 28.98
N PRO A 67 -11.33 -2.21 29.21
CA PRO A 67 -11.10 -1.21 28.17
C PRO A 67 -9.61 -0.88 27.98
N THR A 68 -8.77 -1.89 27.73
CA THR A 68 -7.34 -1.71 27.48
C THR A 68 -7.06 -1.25 26.04
N PRO A 69 -5.90 -0.62 25.78
CA PRO A 69 -5.44 -0.30 24.42
C PRO A 69 -5.45 -1.52 23.48
N GLU A 70 -5.12 -2.70 23.99
CA GLU A 70 -5.05 -3.93 23.23
C GLU A 70 -6.44 -4.40 22.81
N ASN A 71 -7.38 -4.49 23.75
CA ASN A 71 -8.77 -4.84 23.44
C ASN A 71 -9.41 -3.78 22.53
N GLY A 72 -9.09 -2.51 22.75
CA GLY A 72 -9.54 -1.40 21.93
C GLY A 72 -9.00 -1.42 20.51
N PHE A 73 -7.71 -1.75 20.32
CA PHE A 73 -7.09 -1.96 19.01
C PHE A 73 -7.75 -3.11 18.25
N LEU A 74 -7.97 -4.25 18.94
CA LEU A 74 -8.63 -5.42 18.35
C LEU A 74 -10.05 -5.08 17.89
N LEU A 75 -10.83 -4.41 18.74
CA LEU A 75 -12.18 -3.95 18.40
C LEU A 75 -12.13 -2.95 17.24
N ALA A 76 -11.27 -1.93 17.30
CA ALA A 76 -11.16 -0.91 16.27
C ALA A 76 -10.90 -1.51 14.88
N ARG A 77 -10.07 -2.56 14.77
CA ARG A 77 -9.85 -3.23 13.48
C ARG A 77 -11.10 -3.88 12.90
N LEU A 78 -12.08 -4.24 13.73
CA LEU A 78 -13.34 -4.85 13.32
C LEU A 78 -14.43 -3.82 12.98
N LEU A 79 -14.32 -2.61 13.52
CA LEU A 79 -15.32 -1.56 13.33
C LEU A 79 -15.27 -0.96 11.91
N PRO A 80 -16.39 -0.37 11.44
CA PRO A 80 -16.39 0.53 10.29
C PRO A 80 -15.36 1.65 10.46
N ALA A 81 -14.81 2.16 9.36
CA ALA A 81 -13.69 3.11 9.38
C ALA A 81 -13.90 4.32 10.31
N ALA A 82 -15.10 4.92 10.29
CA ALA A 82 -15.43 6.07 11.12
C ALA A 82 -15.49 5.75 12.62
N GLU A 83 -16.13 4.63 13.00
CA GLU A 83 -16.19 4.18 14.40
C GLU A 83 -14.81 3.75 14.91
N SER A 84 -14.04 3.07 14.05
CA SER A 84 -12.67 2.65 14.31
C SER A 84 -11.77 3.85 14.61
N GLU A 85 -11.83 4.89 13.76
CA GLU A 85 -11.06 6.11 13.96
C GLU A 85 -11.45 6.80 15.28
N ALA A 86 -12.75 6.97 15.54
CA ALA A 86 -13.22 7.61 16.77
C ALA A 86 -12.74 6.87 18.03
N LEU A 87 -12.77 5.53 18.00
CA LEU A 87 -12.25 4.70 19.08
C LEU A 87 -10.73 4.87 19.25
N VAL A 88 -9.97 4.83 18.15
CA VAL A 88 -8.50 4.96 18.16
C VAL A 88 -8.08 6.34 18.67
N LEU A 89 -8.73 7.42 18.23
CA LEU A 89 -8.42 8.77 18.69
C LEU A 89 -8.68 8.94 20.19
N ARG A 90 -9.79 8.37 20.69
CA ARG A 90 -10.09 8.35 22.12
C ARG A 90 -9.01 7.60 22.90
N LEU A 91 -8.63 6.41 22.46
CA LEU A 91 -7.61 5.60 23.13
C LEU A 91 -6.21 6.25 23.06
N LEU A 92 -5.87 6.94 21.97
CA LEU A 92 -4.62 7.70 21.85
C LEU A 92 -4.55 8.92 22.78
N ALA A 93 -5.70 9.48 23.18
CA ALA A 93 -5.72 10.57 24.15
C ALA A 93 -5.24 10.08 25.53
N ASP A 94 -5.65 8.88 25.92
CA ASP A 94 -5.27 8.26 27.21
C ASP A 94 -3.91 7.52 27.12
N HIS A 95 -3.54 7.03 25.93
CA HIS A 95 -2.36 6.21 25.68
C HIS A 95 -1.54 6.72 24.47
N PRO A 96 -0.95 7.93 24.55
CA PRO A 96 -0.35 8.62 23.39
C PRO A 96 0.91 7.93 22.82
N TYR A 97 1.50 6.98 23.57
CA TYR A 97 2.70 6.25 23.19
C TYR A 97 2.43 4.76 22.93
N ASN A 98 1.19 4.32 22.77
CA ASN A 98 0.92 2.94 22.40
C ASN A 98 1.23 2.74 20.89
N PRO A 99 2.20 1.88 20.50
CA PRO A 99 2.63 1.75 19.11
C PRO A 99 1.53 1.17 18.20
N TRP A 100 0.66 0.30 18.70
CA TRP A 100 -0.41 -0.30 17.91
C TRP A 100 -1.48 0.73 17.54
N LEU A 101 -1.87 1.56 18.52
CA LEU A 101 -2.80 2.66 18.30
C LEU A 101 -2.20 3.74 17.40
N LEU A 102 -0.91 4.07 17.55
CA LEU A 102 -0.22 5.02 16.66
C LEU A 102 -0.18 4.52 15.21
N ARG A 103 0.13 3.23 15.02
CA ARG A 103 0.14 2.58 13.69
C ARG A 103 -1.26 2.61 13.05
N LEU A 104 -2.30 2.25 13.81
CA LEU A 104 -3.68 2.24 13.31
C LEU A 104 -4.20 3.65 13.04
N GLY A 105 -3.93 4.61 13.94
CA GLY A 105 -4.27 6.02 13.75
C GLY A 105 -3.60 6.63 12.52
N ALA A 106 -2.32 6.32 12.29
CA ALA A 106 -1.61 6.75 11.08
C ALA A 106 -2.28 6.22 9.79
N ARG A 107 -2.76 4.96 9.81
CA ARG A 107 -3.52 4.38 8.69
C ARG A 107 -4.87 5.08 8.47
N HIS A 108 -5.60 5.43 9.54
CA HIS A 108 -6.83 6.23 9.40
C HIS A 108 -6.57 7.61 8.79
N HIS A 109 -5.49 8.27 9.21
CA HIS A 109 -5.09 9.55 8.62
C HIS A 109 -4.72 9.42 7.14
N LEU A 110 -3.96 8.38 6.77
CA LEU A 110 -3.65 8.08 5.36
C LEU A 110 -4.90 7.91 4.51
N ARG A 111 -5.85 7.07 4.95
CA ARG A 111 -7.11 6.81 4.22
C ARG A 111 -7.95 8.08 4.06
N ALA A 112 -8.03 8.88 5.11
CA ALA A 112 -8.69 10.17 5.06
C ALA A 112 -7.89 11.26 4.31
N ARG A 113 -6.73 10.92 3.73
CA ARG A 113 -5.81 11.84 3.02
C ARG A 113 -5.36 13.03 3.87
N ARG A 114 -5.35 12.83 5.20
CA ARG A 114 -4.81 13.74 6.19
C ARG A 114 -3.31 13.47 6.32
N TRP A 115 -2.58 13.79 5.26
CA TRP A 115 -1.19 13.41 5.08
C TRP A 115 -0.28 13.93 6.19
N SER A 116 -0.49 15.17 6.62
CA SER A 116 0.30 15.79 7.69
C SER A 116 0.11 15.09 9.03
N GLU A 117 -1.14 14.72 9.36
CA GLU A 117 -1.49 13.96 10.55
C GLU A 117 -0.88 12.56 10.51
N ALA A 118 -0.93 11.90 9.35
CA ALA A 118 -0.31 10.60 9.14
C ALA A 118 1.21 10.66 9.35
N VAL A 119 1.89 11.67 8.80
CA VAL A 119 3.34 11.87 9.01
C VAL A 119 3.65 12.03 10.50
N ARG A 120 2.92 12.90 11.23
CA ARG A 120 3.12 13.09 12.67
C ARG A 120 2.87 11.80 13.47
N ALA A 121 1.89 11.00 13.07
CA ALA A 121 1.62 9.72 13.71
C ALA A 121 2.76 8.70 13.48
N TYR A 122 3.30 8.61 12.26
CA TYR A 122 4.45 7.76 11.96
C TYR A 122 5.74 8.25 12.63
N GLU A 123 5.97 9.55 12.71
CA GLU A 123 7.12 10.11 13.44
C GLU A 123 7.07 9.71 14.93
N ARG A 124 5.91 9.81 15.57
CA ARG A 124 5.70 9.32 16.95
C ARG A 124 5.87 7.81 17.06
N LEU A 125 5.35 7.03 16.11
CA LEU A 125 5.50 5.58 16.09
C LEU A 125 6.98 5.18 16.10
N VAL A 126 7.80 5.80 15.25
CA VAL A 126 9.23 5.51 15.14
C VAL A 126 10.00 5.92 16.40
N GLN A 127 9.58 6.98 17.09
CA GLN A 127 10.17 7.39 18.38
C GLN A 127 9.91 6.35 19.48
N VAL A 128 8.70 5.79 19.52
CA VAL A 128 8.29 4.80 20.52
C VAL A 128 8.83 3.40 20.19
N SER A 129 8.83 3.05 18.91
CA SER A 129 9.19 1.72 18.40
C SER A 129 10.09 1.88 17.18
N PRO A 130 11.42 2.04 17.37
CA PRO A 130 12.35 2.18 16.25
C PRO A 130 12.32 1.00 15.27
N ALA A 131 11.99 -0.21 15.76
CA ALA A 131 11.85 -1.40 14.92
C ALA A 131 10.70 -1.29 13.89
N ASP A 132 9.70 -0.44 14.15
CA ASP A 132 8.59 -0.22 13.22
C ASP A 132 8.98 0.66 12.01
N ILE A 133 10.17 1.26 12.01
CA ILE A 133 10.59 2.17 10.92
C ILE A 133 10.57 1.47 9.56
N VAL A 134 11.07 0.23 9.51
CA VAL A 134 11.14 -0.55 8.26
C VAL A 134 9.74 -1.06 7.88
N LYS A 135 8.99 -1.58 8.86
CA LYS A 135 7.64 -2.13 8.64
C LYS A 135 6.63 -1.08 8.14
N SER A 136 6.79 0.17 8.58
CA SER A 136 5.90 1.28 8.25
C SER A 136 6.43 2.20 7.15
N PHE A 137 7.62 1.93 6.61
CA PHE A 137 8.32 2.85 5.71
C PHE A 137 7.48 3.22 4.48
N GLU A 138 6.92 2.24 3.76
CA GLU A 138 6.13 2.51 2.56
C GLU A 138 4.96 3.46 2.87
N LEU A 139 4.21 3.17 3.93
CA LEU A 139 3.07 3.99 4.32
C LEU A 139 3.50 5.40 4.78
N ARG A 140 4.62 5.51 5.47
CA ARG A 140 5.22 6.79 5.85
C ARG A 140 5.70 7.58 4.63
N ALA A 141 6.34 6.92 3.67
CA ALA A 141 6.79 7.51 2.42
C ALA A 141 5.60 8.02 1.60
N THR A 142 4.52 7.26 1.53
CA THR A 142 3.24 7.68 0.93
C THR A 142 2.68 8.92 1.64
N ALA A 143 2.65 8.94 2.98
CA ALA A 143 2.21 10.10 3.75
C ALA A 143 3.05 11.35 3.47
N LEU A 144 4.38 11.19 3.42
CA LEU A 144 5.32 12.27 3.12
C LEU A 144 5.13 12.79 1.70
N ALA A 145 5.03 11.92 0.69
CA ALA A 145 4.77 12.30 -0.68
C ALA A 145 3.42 13.04 -0.82
N GLY A 146 2.36 12.53 -0.20
CA GLY A 146 1.04 13.18 -0.19
C GLY A 146 1.05 14.55 0.50
N ALA A 147 1.92 14.74 1.50
CA ALA A 147 2.15 16.03 2.15
C ALA A 147 3.11 16.96 1.37
N GLY A 148 3.56 16.59 0.17
CA GLY A 148 4.51 17.37 -0.63
C GLY A 148 5.94 17.35 -0.08
N ARG A 149 6.31 16.34 0.70
CA ARG A 149 7.63 16.14 1.33
C ARG A 149 8.34 14.91 0.73
N ALA A 150 8.29 14.75 -0.59
CA ALA A 150 8.83 13.56 -1.27
C ALA A 150 10.36 13.43 -1.15
N GLU A 151 11.09 14.55 -1.12
CA GLU A 151 12.54 14.61 -0.92
C GLU A 151 12.95 14.05 0.45
N GLU A 152 12.15 14.30 1.48
CA GLU A 152 12.37 13.76 2.81
C GLU A 152 12.10 12.26 2.86
N ALA A 153 11.05 11.79 2.17
CA ALA A 153 10.80 10.37 2.04
C ALA A 153 11.98 9.67 1.35
N LEU A 154 12.53 10.27 0.29
CA LEU A 154 13.71 9.74 -0.41
C LEU A 154 14.94 9.72 0.49
N TRP A 155 15.18 10.80 1.24
CA TRP A 155 16.28 10.88 2.20
C TRP A 155 16.19 9.79 3.28
N LEU A 156 14.98 9.52 3.80
CA LEU A 156 14.74 8.42 4.74
C LEU A 156 15.04 7.07 4.11
N ALA A 157 14.52 6.84 2.89
CA ALA A 157 14.71 5.62 2.14
C ALA A 157 16.20 5.28 1.94
N ASP A 158 17.02 6.28 1.63
CA ASP A 158 18.45 6.14 1.40
C ASP A 158 19.24 5.71 2.66
N ARG A 159 18.68 6.01 3.85
CA ARG A 159 19.31 5.75 5.15
C ARG A 159 18.73 4.57 5.92
N LEU A 160 17.68 3.94 5.41
CA LEU A 160 17.12 2.77 6.07
C LEU A 160 18.14 1.63 6.03
N PRO A 161 18.33 0.92 7.16
CA PRO A 161 19.11 -0.30 7.13
C PRO A 161 18.42 -1.28 6.18
N LEU A 162 19.18 -1.71 5.18
CA LEU A 162 18.76 -2.73 4.23
C LEU A 162 18.84 -4.06 4.98
N GLY A 163 17.80 -4.40 5.74
CA GLY A 163 17.50 -5.74 6.26
C GLY A 163 16.24 -6.32 5.61
N GLY A 164 15.81 -7.51 6.02
CA GLY A 164 14.86 -8.42 5.35
C GLY A 164 13.52 -7.91 4.75
N ALA A 165 13.19 -6.62 4.82
CA ALA A 165 12.07 -6.00 4.10
C ALA A 165 12.49 -5.32 2.77
N HIS A 166 13.58 -5.79 2.14
CA HIS A 166 14.26 -5.13 1.02
C HIS A 166 13.35 -4.71 -0.14
N LEU A 167 12.42 -5.57 -0.55
CA LEU A 167 11.64 -5.36 -1.78
C LEU A 167 10.74 -4.12 -1.70
N ARG A 168 9.86 -4.04 -0.69
CA ARG A 168 8.91 -2.92 -0.58
C ARG A 168 9.63 -1.58 -0.39
N VAL A 169 10.70 -1.55 0.40
CA VAL A 169 11.53 -0.35 0.60
C VAL A 169 12.17 0.07 -0.72
N ALA A 170 12.71 -0.88 -1.49
CA ALA A 170 13.34 -0.57 -2.77
C ALA A 170 12.35 -0.10 -3.84
N LEU A 171 11.19 -0.74 -3.98
CA LEU A 171 10.16 -0.28 -4.92
C LEU A 171 9.69 1.12 -4.56
N THR A 172 9.53 1.39 -3.26
CA THR A 172 9.21 2.73 -2.76
C THR A 172 10.33 3.73 -3.06
N TYR A 173 11.60 3.36 -2.85
CA TYR A 173 12.76 4.18 -3.21
C TYR A 173 12.77 4.52 -4.71
N ALA A 174 12.58 3.53 -5.58
CA ALA A 174 12.51 3.71 -7.02
C ALA A 174 11.41 4.71 -7.43
N ARG A 175 10.21 4.56 -6.84
CA ARG A 175 9.09 5.49 -7.05
C ARG A 175 9.46 6.91 -6.60
N LEU A 176 10.10 7.06 -5.45
CA LEU A 176 10.55 8.35 -4.93
C LEU A 176 11.62 9.01 -5.81
N VAL A 177 12.61 8.25 -6.31
CA VAL A 177 13.61 8.80 -7.25
C VAL A 177 12.95 9.33 -8.52
N LYS A 178 12.01 8.57 -9.09
CA LYS A 178 11.26 8.99 -10.27
C LYS A 178 10.40 10.23 -9.99
N LEU A 179 9.74 10.28 -8.83
CA LEU A 179 8.87 11.37 -8.43
C LEU A 179 9.66 12.68 -8.19
N VAL A 180 10.78 12.59 -7.49
CA VAL A 180 11.65 13.73 -7.15
C VAL A 180 12.53 14.15 -8.32
N GLY A 181 12.87 13.23 -9.23
CA GLY A 181 13.82 13.47 -10.31
C GLY A 181 15.28 13.50 -9.83
N ALA A 182 15.57 12.98 -8.65
CA ALA A 182 16.90 12.92 -8.06
C ALA A 182 17.10 11.62 -7.26
N GLY A 183 18.35 11.15 -7.15
CA GLY A 183 18.73 9.96 -6.40
C GLY A 183 19.82 9.14 -7.11
N ASP A 184 20.26 8.05 -6.48
CA ASP A 184 21.23 7.11 -7.05
C ASP A 184 20.65 5.68 -7.02
N PRO A 185 19.75 5.35 -7.97
CA PRO A 185 19.21 4.00 -8.12
C PRO A 185 20.28 2.91 -8.16
N SER A 186 21.37 3.15 -8.89
CA SER A 186 22.45 2.18 -9.06
C SER A 186 23.20 1.94 -7.74
N GLY A 187 23.49 3.00 -6.99
CA GLY A 187 24.07 2.91 -5.66
C GLY A 187 23.14 2.19 -4.68
N TYR A 188 21.84 2.50 -4.70
CA TYR A 188 20.85 1.82 -3.87
C TYR A 188 20.77 0.32 -4.20
N VAL A 189 20.68 -0.05 -5.49
CA VAL A 189 20.73 -1.45 -5.95
C VAL A 189 21.99 -2.13 -5.47
N LYS A 190 23.16 -1.51 -5.65
CA LYS A 190 24.43 -2.08 -5.23
C LYS A 190 24.46 -2.38 -3.72
N ARG A 191 23.95 -1.46 -2.89
CA ARG A 191 23.86 -1.69 -1.44
C ARG A 191 22.89 -2.82 -1.11
N VAL A 192 21.78 -2.92 -1.83
CA VAL A 192 20.80 -3.99 -1.61
C VAL A 192 21.33 -5.34 -2.11
N SER A 193 22.03 -5.40 -3.24
CA SER A 193 22.66 -6.63 -3.75
C SER A 193 23.81 -7.14 -2.89
N GLN A 194 24.40 -6.25 -2.08
CA GLN A 194 25.39 -6.60 -1.08
C GLN A 194 24.78 -7.15 0.22
N SER A 195 23.45 -7.03 0.40
CA SER A 195 22.76 -7.70 1.50
C SER A 195 22.56 -9.18 1.16
N GLU A 196 22.83 -10.07 2.12
CA GLU A 196 22.92 -11.52 1.90
C GLU A 196 21.60 -12.20 1.48
N THR A 197 20.49 -11.47 1.41
CA THR A 197 19.16 -12.03 1.13
C THR A 197 18.34 -11.12 0.20
N LEU A 198 18.58 -11.26 -1.11
CA LEU A 198 17.66 -10.74 -2.10
C LEU A 198 16.57 -11.77 -2.43
N PRO A 199 15.28 -11.40 -2.37
CA PRO A 199 14.25 -12.21 -3.00
C PRO A 199 14.57 -12.39 -4.50
N PRO A 200 14.30 -13.57 -5.08
CA PRO A 200 14.19 -13.70 -6.52
C PRO A 200 13.34 -12.57 -7.13
N GLY A 201 13.72 -12.09 -8.31
CA GLY A 201 12.96 -11.05 -9.04
C GLY A 201 13.02 -9.62 -8.49
N PHE A 202 13.70 -9.39 -7.36
CA PHE A 202 13.84 -8.05 -6.76
C PHE A 202 14.41 -7.00 -7.73
N LEU A 203 15.55 -7.33 -8.35
CA LEU A 203 16.25 -6.39 -9.22
C LEU A 203 15.39 -6.00 -10.43
N ALA A 204 14.56 -6.93 -10.93
CA ALA A 204 13.73 -6.70 -12.12
C ALA A 204 12.59 -5.72 -11.83
N SER A 205 12.00 -5.84 -10.64
CA SER A 205 10.91 -4.96 -10.19
C SER A 205 11.44 -3.55 -9.93
N PHE A 206 12.63 -3.43 -9.32
CA PHE A 206 13.30 -2.15 -9.09
C PHE A 206 13.64 -1.45 -10.42
N GLU A 207 14.25 -2.16 -11.37
CA GLU A 207 14.67 -1.60 -12.66
C GLU A 207 13.50 -1.19 -13.55
N THR A 208 12.38 -1.91 -13.49
CA THR A 208 11.16 -1.55 -14.20
C THR A 208 10.65 -0.18 -13.73
N LEU A 209 10.80 0.12 -12.44
CA LEU A 209 10.41 1.40 -11.86
C LEU A 209 11.45 2.51 -12.10
N THR A 210 12.74 2.18 -12.18
CA THR A 210 13.82 3.16 -12.40
C THR A 210 14.25 3.34 -13.86
N GLY A 211 13.78 2.50 -14.79
CA GLY A 211 13.94 2.66 -16.23
C GLY A 211 15.24 2.14 -16.86
N GLY A 212 15.69 0.90 -16.55
CA GLY A 212 16.94 0.31 -17.08
C GLY A 212 16.80 -0.99 -17.91
N ASP A 213 17.91 -1.36 -18.59
CA ASP A 213 18.05 -2.51 -19.52
C ASP A 213 18.38 -3.88 -18.86
N ALA A 214 18.53 -3.95 -17.53
CA ALA A 214 18.97 -5.16 -16.83
C ALA A 214 17.87 -6.24 -16.61
N LEU A 215 16.64 -5.98 -17.05
CA LEU A 215 15.53 -6.96 -17.07
C LEU A 215 15.90 -8.24 -17.85
N ALA A 216 16.80 -8.14 -18.83
CA ALA A 216 17.29 -9.29 -19.59
C ALA A 216 18.07 -10.30 -18.73
N GLU A 217 18.85 -9.83 -17.75
CA GLU A 217 19.69 -10.68 -16.89
C GLU A 217 18.87 -11.36 -15.78
N ILE A 218 17.84 -10.70 -15.26
CA ILE A 218 16.99 -11.26 -14.19
C ILE A 218 15.93 -12.21 -14.74
N THR A 219 15.45 -11.96 -15.97
CA THR A 219 14.63 -12.93 -16.72
C THR A 219 15.41 -14.23 -16.99
N ALA A 220 16.74 -14.24 -16.89
CA ALA A 220 17.51 -15.49 -17.03
C ALA A 220 17.41 -16.40 -15.79
N ILE A 221 17.21 -15.84 -14.58
CA ILE A 221 17.35 -16.59 -13.30
C ILE A 221 16.06 -16.91 -12.55
N ALA A 222 14.97 -16.16 -12.78
CA ALA A 222 13.70 -16.40 -12.07
C ALA A 222 12.91 -17.62 -12.61
N GLY A 223 12.00 -18.17 -11.80
CA GLY A 223 11.09 -19.24 -12.23
C GLY A 223 10.17 -18.80 -13.37
N ALA A 224 9.62 -19.73 -14.15
CA ALA A 224 8.75 -19.39 -15.28
C ALA A 224 7.51 -18.54 -14.90
N PRO A 225 6.77 -18.82 -13.81
CA PRO A 225 5.62 -18.00 -13.38
C PRO A 225 6.04 -16.59 -12.96
N GLU A 226 7.05 -16.48 -12.09
CA GLU A 226 7.55 -15.21 -11.56
C GLU A 226 8.05 -14.28 -12.68
N ARG A 227 8.82 -14.80 -13.64
CA ARG A 227 9.25 -14.03 -14.81
C ARG A 227 8.08 -13.46 -15.59
N LYS A 228 7.06 -14.29 -15.79
CA LYS A 228 5.88 -13.87 -16.54
C LYS A 228 5.06 -12.86 -15.76
N ALA A 229 4.97 -12.99 -14.44
CA ALA A 229 4.33 -12.01 -13.56
C ALA A 229 5.01 -10.64 -13.68
N ARG A 230 6.35 -10.57 -13.59
CA ARG A 230 7.08 -9.30 -13.76
C ARG A 230 6.91 -8.68 -15.15
N MET A 231 6.80 -9.50 -16.20
CA MET A 231 6.45 -9.00 -17.54
C MET A 231 5.03 -8.44 -17.58
N VAL A 232 4.07 -9.10 -16.94
CA VAL A 232 2.67 -8.65 -16.84
C VAL A 232 2.59 -7.34 -16.07
N GLU A 233 3.26 -7.21 -14.92
CA GLU A 233 3.32 -5.97 -14.13
C GLU A 233 3.90 -4.80 -14.93
N ARG A 234 5.03 -5.05 -15.63
CA ARG A 234 5.64 -4.04 -16.50
C ARG A 234 4.71 -3.58 -17.61
N GLU A 235 3.98 -4.51 -18.22
CA GLU A 235 3.01 -4.16 -19.26
C GLU A 235 1.79 -3.45 -18.65
N ALA A 236 1.36 -3.84 -17.45
CA ALA A 236 0.22 -3.23 -16.76
C ALA A 236 0.47 -1.76 -16.43
N LEU A 237 1.72 -1.39 -16.11
CA LEU A 237 2.16 0.01 -15.94
C LEU A 237 1.91 0.89 -17.17
N ARG A 238 1.91 0.30 -18.37
CA ARG A 238 1.84 1.04 -19.65
C ARG A 238 0.48 0.88 -20.32
N LYS A 239 -0.01 -0.35 -20.36
CA LYS A 239 -1.15 -0.81 -21.14
C LYS A 239 -1.85 -1.96 -20.40
N PRO A 240 -2.74 -1.66 -19.43
CA PRO A 240 -3.46 -2.69 -18.68
C PRO A 240 -4.13 -3.75 -19.57
N TRP A 241 -4.71 -3.34 -20.70
CA TRP A 241 -5.31 -4.24 -21.68
C TRP A 241 -4.33 -5.22 -22.35
N SER A 242 -3.11 -4.75 -22.67
CA SER A 242 -2.07 -5.59 -23.25
C SER A 242 -1.51 -6.58 -22.22
N ALA A 243 -1.47 -6.17 -20.95
CA ALA A 243 -1.07 -7.05 -19.85
C ALA A 243 -2.05 -8.23 -19.65
N LEU A 244 -3.36 -8.05 -19.90
CA LEU A 244 -4.33 -9.16 -19.87
C LEU A 244 -4.01 -10.25 -20.89
N ALA A 245 -3.58 -9.87 -22.10
CA ALA A 245 -3.21 -10.83 -23.12
C ALA A 245 -1.94 -11.62 -22.73
N LEU A 246 -0.98 -10.95 -22.07
CA LEU A 246 0.20 -11.61 -21.52
C LEU A 246 -0.16 -12.58 -20.40
N LEU A 247 -1.06 -12.17 -19.50
CA LEU A 247 -1.52 -12.99 -18.37
C LEU A 247 -2.32 -14.21 -18.86
N ALA A 248 -3.18 -14.05 -19.88
CA ALA A 248 -3.95 -15.14 -20.48
C ALA A 248 -3.06 -16.25 -21.08
N GLN A 249 -1.84 -15.90 -21.50
CA GLN A 249 -0.84 -16.83 -22.05
C GLN A 249 0.18 -17.29 -20.99
N ALA A 250 0.07 -16.80 -19.76
CA ALA A 250 1.01 -17.11 -18.70
C ALA A 250 0.74 -18.50 -18.10
N PRO A 251 1.77 -19.15 -17.51
CA PRO A 251 1.58 -20.36 -16.71
C PRO A 251 0.56 -20.15 -15.59
N GLU A 252 -0.07 -21.23 -15.16
CA GLU A 252 -0.89 -21.22 -13.94
C GLU A 252 -0.05 -20.78 -12.73
N GLY A 253 -0.68 -20.09 -11.78
CA GLY A 253 0.00 -19.48 -10.63
C GLY A 253 0.58 -18.09 -10.89
N THR A 254 0.77 -17.66 -12.15
CA THR A 254 1.33 -16.33 -12.47
C THR A 254 0.55 -15.18 -11.81
N ALA A 255 -0.78 -15.29 -11.73
CA ALA A 255 -1.61 -14.27 -11.11
C ALA A 255 -1.35 -14.12 -9.60
N GLY A 256 -0.99 -15.20 -8.90
CA GLY A 256 -0.67 -15.18 -7.47
C GLY A 256 0.67 -14.52 -7.14
N GLU A 257 1.52 -14.32 -8.15
CA GLU A 257 2.83 -13.65 -8.02
C GLU A 257 2.75 -12.14 -8.30
N LEU A 258 1.57 -11.63 -8.69
CA LEU A 258 1.37 -10.21 -8.99
C LEU A 258 1.24 -9.38 -7.71
N ASP A 259 1.82 -8.19 -7.71
CA ASP A 259 1.54 -7.19 -6.68
C ASP A 259 0.02 -6.89 -6.62
N LEU A 260 -0.50 -6.69 -5.40
CA LEU A 260 -1.94 -6.52 -5.13
C LEU A 260 -2.59 -5.40 -5.97
N ASP A 261 -1.93 -4.25 -6.11
CA ASP A 261 -2.43 -3.12 -6.89
C ASP A 261 -2.51 -3.45 -8.38
N VAL A 262 -1.54 -4.20 -8.92
CA VAL A 262 -1.56 -4.72 -10.29
C VAL A 262 -2.68 -5.74 -10.48
N ALA A 263 -2.82 -6.70 -9.57
CA ALA A 263 -3.85 -7.72 -9.65
C ALA A 263 -5.26 -7.10 -9.64
N VAL A 264 -5.51 -6.13 -8.74
CA VAL A 264 -6.80 -5.39 -8.67
C VAL A 264 -7.05 -4.58 -9.95
N LEU A 265 -6.03 -3.87 -10.46
CA LEU A 265 -6.14 -3.12 -11.71
C LEU A 265 -6.50 -4.04 -12.89
N LEU A 266 -5.81 -5.17 -13.02
CA LEU A 266 -6.06 -6.15 -14.07
C LEU A 266 -7.42 -6.84 -13.90
N LEU A 267 -7.91 -7.00 -12.67
CA LEU A 267 -9.24 -7.55 -12.42
C LEU A 267 -10.33 -6.64 -13.01
N GLY A 268 -10.23 -5.33 -12.79
CA GLY A 268 -11.14 -4.35 -13.41
C GLY A 268 -11.08 -4.35 -14.92
N ALA A 269 -9.87 -4.42 -15.47
CA ALA A 269 -9.68 -4.51 -16.92
C ALA A 269 -10.28 -5.83 -17.47
N ALA A 270 -10.04 -6.97 -16.83
CA ALA A 270 -10.61 -8.26 -17.24
C ALA A 270 -12.15 -8.26 -17.21
N GLU A 271 -12.76 -7.63 -16.19
CA GLU A 271 -14.21 -7.42 -16.11
C GLU A 271 -14.73 -6.56 -17.27
N GLY A 272 -14.09 -5.42 -17.54
CA GLY A 272 -14.47 -4.54 -18.65
C GLY A 272 -14.39 -5.22 -20.03
N ALA A 273 -13.36 -6.05 -20.27
CA ALA A 273 -13.23 -6.83 -21.50
C ALA A 273 -14.00 -8.17 -21.51
N LYS A 274 -14.72 -8.50 -20.44
CA LYS A 274 -15.48 -9.77 -20.31
C LYS A 274 -14.59 -11.02 -20.49
N LEU A 275 -13.35 -10.98 -20.00
CA LEU A 275 -12.40 -12.10 -20.06
C LEU A 275 -12.54 -13.02 -18.85
N SER A 276 -13.59 -13.86 -18.83
CA SER A 276 -13.94 -14.71 -17.68
C SER A 276 -12.78 -15.55 -17.15
N ARG A 277 -12.02 -16.21 -18.04
CA ARG A 277 -10.88 -17.05 -17.62
C ARG A 277 -9.81 -16.26 -16.86
N VAL A 278 -9.41 -15.09 -17.35
CA VAL A 278 -8.38 -14.25 -16.71
C VAL A 278 -8.92 -13.65 -15.42
N ARG A 279 -10.18 -13.22 -15.42
CA ARG A 279 -10.88 -12.78 -14.21
C ARG A 279 -10.84 -13.88 -13.15
N ASP A 280 -11.21 -15.11 -13.48
CA ASP A 280 -11.28 -16.20 -12.50
C ASP A 280 -9.89 -16.52 -11.91
N GLN A 281 -8.82 -16.43 -12.71
CA GLN A 281 -7.44 -16.54 -12.23
C GLN A 281 -7.08 -15.42 -11.24
N LEU A 282 -7.44 -14.18 -11.56
CA LEU A 282 -7.18 -13.02 -10.68
C LEU A 282 -8.02 -13.06 -9.41
N VAL A 283 -9.27 -13.51 -9.48
CA VAL A 283 -10.12 -13.71 -8.31
C VAL A 283 -9.52 -14.76 -7.39
N SER A 284 -9.05 -15.88 -7.95
CA SER A 284 -8.37 -16.92 -7.18
C SER A 284 -7.09 -16.38 -6.52
N ALA A 285 -6.28 -15.59 -7.24
CA ALA A 285 -5.10 -14.94 -6.68
C ALA A 285 -5.43 -13.90 -5.58
N LEU A 286 -6.64 -13.34 -5.58
CA LEU A 286 -7.12 -12.36 -4.61
C LEU A 286 -8.01 -12.99 -3.52
N GLU A 287 -8.15 -14.32 -3.47
CA GLU A 287 -9.04 -15.00 -2.51
C GLU A 287 -8.69 -14.65 -1.06
N GLU A 288 -7.40 -14.49 -0.73
CA GLU A 288 -6.95 -14.09 0.61
C GLU A 288 -7.43 -12.70 1.02
N HIS A 289 -7.68 -11.84 0.04
CA HIS A 289 -8.19 -10.49 0.23
C HIS A 289 -9.74 -10.43 0.11
N GLY A 290 -10.35 -11.50 -0.41
CA GLY A 290 -11.78 -11.77 -0.41
C GLY A 290 -12.55 -11.34 -1.67
N PRO A 291 -13.78 -11.86 -1.88
CA PRO A 291 -14.72 -11.42 -2.92
C PRO A 291 -15.09 -9.91 -2.98
N PRO A 292 -15.00 -9.09 -1.91
CA PRO A 292 -15.63 -7.78 -1.91
C PRO A 292 -15.04 -6.75 -2.92
N PHE A 293 -13.86 -7.00 -3.49
CA PHE A 293 -13.34 -6.12 -4.56
C PHE A 293 -14.18 -6.17 -5.82
N LEU A 294 -14.65 -7.37 -6.20
CA LEU A 294 -15.52 -7.53 -7.37
C LEU A 294 -16.85 -6.79 -7.18
N ASP A 295 -17.39 -6.83 -5.97
CA ASP A 295 -18.64 -6.13 -5.67
C ASP A 295 -18.46 -4.61 -5.78
N TYR A 296 -17.34 -4.07 -5.27
CA TYR A 296 -17.02 -2.66 -5.44
C TYR A 296 -16.79 -2.30 -6.92
N ILE A 297 -15.98 -3.07 -7.65
CA ILE A 297 -15.70 -2.81 -9.08
C ILE A 297 -17.02 -2.75 -9.86
N ARG A 298 -17.97 -3.66 -9.59
CA ARG A 298 -19.26 -3.73 -10.28
C ARG A 298 -20.24 -2.65 -9.82
N THR A 299 -20.40 -2.45 -8.52
CA THR A 299 -21.52 -1.67 -7.94
C THR A 299 -21.12 -0.31 -7.40
N GLY A 300 -19.83 -0.10 -7.10
CA GLY A 300 -19.32 1.10 -6.46
C GLY A 300 -19.65 1.19 -4.98
N ARG A 301 -20.23 0.13 -4.40
CA ARG A 301 -20.55 0.08 -2.97
C ARG A 301 -19.29 -0.23 -2.19
N GLU A 302 -18.86 0.74 -1.40
CA GLU A 302 -17.81 0.56 -0.40
C GLU A 302 -18.18 -0.54 0.58
N ASN A 303 -17.17 -1.29 1.00
CA ASN A 303 -17.32 -2.30 2.04
C ASN A 303 -16.06 -2.36 2.90
N SER A 304 -16.15 -3.08 4.01
CA SER A 304 -15.05 -3.13 4.99
C SER A 304 -13.74 -3.73 4.44
N ALA A 305 -13.76 -4.46 3.33
CA ALA A 305 -12.53 -5.00 2.72
C ALA A 305 -11.86 -3.99 1.79
N THR A 306 -12.63 -3.16 1.07
CA THR A 306 -12.03 -2.02 0.34
C THR A 306 -11.39 -1.06 1.32
N ASP A 307 -12.02 -0.83 2.49
CA ASP A 307 -11.44 0.01 3.54
C ASP A 307 -10.07 -0.48 3.99
N GLU A 308 -9.77 -1.78 3.91
CA GLU A 308 -8.52 -2.33 4.38
C GLU A 308 -7.34 -2.19 3.41
N LEU A 309 -7.61 -1.82 2.16
CA LEU A 309 -6.59 -1.70 1.14
C LEU A 309 -5.56 -0.61 1.48
N PRO A 310 -4.27 -0.83 1.12
CA PRO A 310 -3.30 0.26 1.11
C PRO A 310 -3.72 1.32 0.07
N PRO A 311 -3.21 2.56 0.17
CA PRO A 311 -3.60 3.64 -0.75
C PRO A 311 -3.43 3.29 -2.23
N ALA A 312 -2.37 2.57 -2.62
CA ALA A 312 -2.20 2.07 -3.99
C ALA A 312 -3.28 1.04 -4.39
N GLY A 313 -3.72 0.18 -3.47
CA GLY A 313 -4.82 -0.76 -3.73
C GLY A 313 -6.16 -0.05 -3.91
N LEU A 314 -6.44 0.98 -3.11
CA LEU A 314 -7.62 1.85 -3.29
C LEU A 314 -7.55 2.60 -4.63
N ALA A 315 -6.40 3.18 -4.96
CA ALA A 315 -6.23 3.82 -6.27
C ALA A 315 -6.47 2.82 -7.41
N ALA A 316 -5.96 1.58 -7.29
CA ALA A 316 -6.17 0.52 -8.28
C ALA A 316 -7.65 0.19 -8.45
N ILE A 317 -8.42 0.11 -7.36
CA ILE A 317 -9.84 -0.25 -7.42
C ILE A 317 -10.69 0.85 -8.05
N HIS A 318 -10.34 2.13 -7.85
CA HIS A 318 -10.99 3.25 -8.54
C HIS A 318 -10.69 3.22 -10.03
N VAL A 319 -9.44 2.96 -10.44
CA VAL A 319 -9.09 2.82 -11.87
C VAL A 319 -9.81 1.62 -12.48
N ALA A 320 -9.83 0.48 -11.79
CA ALA A 320 -10.53 -0.72 -12.20
C ALA A 320 -12.02 -0.46 -12.47
N ARG A 321 -12.69 0.29 -11.59
CA ARG A 321 -14.08 0.72 -11.78
C ARG A 321 -14.20 1.73 -12.91
N ALA A 322 -13.30 2.70 -13.00
CA ALA A 322 -13.32 3.71 -14.06
C ALA A 322 -13.22 3.11 -15.48
N LEU A 323 -12.61 1.93 -15.63
CA LEU A 323 -12.54 1.19 -16.91
C LEU A 323 -13.90 0.68 -17.40
N THR A 324 -14.91 0.57 -16.54
CA THR A 324 -16.25 0.07 -16.88
C THR A 324 -17.30 1.18 -16.99
N LEU A 325 -16.89 2.44 -16.79
CA LEU A 325 -17.75 3.61 -16.75
C LEU A 325 -17.37 4.61 -17.85
N ASP A 326 -18.28 5.53 -18.15
CA ASP A 326 -18.08 6.64 -19.09
C ASP A 326 -18.38 7.99 -18.43
N GLY A 327 -17.90 9.07 -19.06
CA GLY A 327 -18.23 10.45 -18.69
C GLY A 327 -17.72 10.88 -17.31
N SER A 328 -18.50 11.71 -16.61
CA SER A 328 -18.05 12.41 -15.40
C SER A 328 -17.77 11.49 -14.21
N GLU A 329 -18.46 10.35 -14.09
CA GLU A 329 -18.19 9.38 -13.03
C GLU A 329 -16.81 8.74 -13.21
N ARG A 330 -16.45 8.37 -14.45
CA ARG A 330 -15.12 7.87 -14.80
C ARG A 330 -14.05 8.90 -14.44
N ASP A 331 -14.21 10.16 -14.88
CA ASP A 331 -13.23 11.22 -14.63
C ASP A 331 -13.04 11.50 -13.13
N ALA A 332 -14.12 11.45 -12.34
CA ALA A 332 -14.07 11.60 -10.89
C ALA A 332 -13.25 10.48 -10.23
N LEU A 333 -13.45 9.23 -10.65
CA LEU A 333 -12.69 8.08 -10.12
C LEU A 333 -11.21 8.12 -10.53
N LEU A 334 -10.88 8.52 -11.76
CA LEU A 334 -9.49 8.68 -12.18
C LEU A 334 -8.79 9.81 -11.40
N SER A 335 -9.48 10.91 -11.13
CA SER A 335 -8.98 11.97 -10.26
C SER A 335 -8.75 11.49 -8.83
N LEU A 336 -9.70 10.71 -8.29
CA LEU A 336 -9.60 10.14 -6.95
C LEU A 336 -8.41 9.17 -6.84
N ALA A 337 -8.22 8.27 -7.83
CA ALA A 337 -7.10 7.35 -7.87
C ALA A 337 -5.74 8.06 -7.78
N ARG A 338 -5.55 9.17 -8.51
CA ARG A 338 -4.31 9.98 -8.43
C ARG A 338 -4.11 10.61 -7.05
N GLN A 339 -5.19 11.04 -6.41
CA GLN A 339 -5.12 11.62 -5.07
C GLN A 339 -4.75 10.58 -4.01
N GLU A 340 -5.09 9.30 -4.24
CA GLU A 340 -4.83 8.20 -3.31
C GLU A 340 -3.46 7.54 -3.49
N ASP A 341 -2.82 7.70 -4.65
CA ASP A 341 -1.49 7.16 -4.94
C ASP A 341 -0.45 8.29 -5.18
N PRO A 342 -0.06 9.03 -4.13
CA PRO A 342 0.87 10.16 -4.25
C PRO A 342 2.30 9.76 -4.64
N LEU A 343 2.63 8.47 -4.56
CA LEU A 343 3.91 7.94 -5.07
C LEU A 343 3.91 7.73 -6.59
N ARG A 344 2.77 7.98 -7.25
CA ARG A 344 2.56 7.79 -8.70
C ARG A 344 2.97 6.37 -9.15
N GLY A 345 2.48 5.38 -8.42
CA GLY A 345 2.60 3.96 -8.72
C GLY A 345 1.78 3.53 -9.95
N VAL A 346 1.53 2.23 -10.06
CA VAL A 346 0.83 1.63 -11.21
C VAL A 346 -0.55 2.28 -11.43
N PRO A 347 -1.39 2.46 -10.40
CA PRO A 347 -2.73 3.00 -10.59
C PRO A 347 -2.73 4.43 -11.13
N SER A 348 -1.87 5.31 -10.59
CA SER A 348 -1.79 6.69 -11.08
C SER A 348 -1.36 6.77 -12.53
N LEU A 349 -0.35 5.99 -12.93
CA LEU A 349 0.13 5.96 -14.32
C LEU A 349 -0.96 5.42 -15.27
N ALA A 350 -1.68 4.39 -14.85
CA ALA A 350 -2.82 3.88 -15.61
C ALA A 350 -3.94 4.92 -15.72
N ALA A 351 -4.22 5.68 -14.65
CA ALA A 351 -5.22 6.74 -14.66
C ALA A 351 -4.86 7.86 -15.65
N GLU A 352 -3.60 8.31 -15.66
CA GLU A 352 -3.09 9.34 -16.59
C GLU A 352 -3.22 8.90 -18.06
N GLU A 353 -2.86 7.66 -18.37
CA GLU A 353 -2.97 7.08 -19.72
C GLU A 353 -4.44 7.02 -20.19
N LEU A 354 -5.36 6.67 -19.29
CA LEU A 354 -6.79 6.58 -19.60
C LEU A 354 -7.39 7.95 -19.89
N GLU A 355 -6.99 8.99 -19.18
CA GLU A 355 -7.41 10.37 -19.46
C GLU A 355 -6.87 10.88 -20.78
N GLY A 356 -5.60 10.59 -21.10
CA GLY A 356 -4.98 10.97 -22.36
C GLY A 356 -5.66 10.37 -23.59
N LYS A 357 -6.33 9.22 -23.42
CA LYS A 357 -7.09 8.51 -24.47
C LYS A 357 -8.55 8.90 -24.57
N ALA A 358 -9.10 9.70 -23.65
CA ALA A 358 -10.48 10.15 -23.77
C ALA A 358 -10.61 10.90 -25.11
N PRO A 359 -11.59 10.56 -25.97
CA PRO A 359 -11.81 11.31 -27.19
C PRO A 359 -12.06 12.74 -26.75
N ARG A 360 -11.10 13.64 -27.04
CA ARG A 360 -11.29 15.07 -26.80
C ARG A 360 -12.61 15.40 -27.46
N SER A 361 -13.63 15.68 -26.66
CA SER A 361 -14.94 16.05 -27.17
C SER A 361 -14.67 17.15 -28.16
N THR A 362 -14.85 16.85 -29.45
CA THR A 362 -14.71 17.86 -30.48
C THR A 362 -15.68 18.94 -30.05
N PRO A 363 -15.22 20.18 -29.78
CA PRO A 363 -16.09 21.21 -29.26
C PRO A 363 -17.28 21.25 -30.20
N SER A 364 -18.46 20.95 -29.65
CA SER A 364 -19.72 20.97 -30.37
C SER A 364 -19.76 22.33 -31.04
N SER A 365 -19.48 22.36 -32.34
CA SER A 365 -19.62 23.55 -33.14
C SER A 365 -21.10 23.83 -33.15
N SER A 366 -21.57 24.59 -32.15
CA SER A 366 -22.86 25.23 -32.15
C SER A 366 -22.84 26.14 -33.38
N LYS A 367 -23.29 25.60 -34.50
CA LYS A 367 -23.65 26.41 -35.66
C LYS A 367 -24.71 27.37 -35.14
N GLY A 368 -24.31 28.62 -34.99
CA GLY A 368 -25.22 29.73 -34.78
C GLY A 368 -26.34 29.65 -35.80
N SER A 369 -27.57 29.72 -35.29
CA SER A 369 -28.76 30.04 -36.09
C SER A 369 -28.88 31.55 -36.15
#